data_AF-U6DSU9-F1
#
_entry.id   AF-U6DSU9-F1
#
_cell.length_a   1.000
_cell.length_b   1.000
_cell.length_c   1.000
_cell.angle_alpha   90.00
_cell.angle_beta   90.00
_cell.angle_gamma   90.00
#
_symmetry.space_group_name_H-M   'P 1'
#
loop_
_entity.id
_entity.type
_entity.pdbx_description
1 polymer ?
#
loop_
_entity_poly.entity_id
_entity_poly.type
_entity_poly.pdbx_seq_one_letter_code
_entity_poly.pdbx_strand_id
1 'polypeptide(L)'
;TRGDAATSQLVLYHYPELKEEKGIVLMTAEMDPTFLNVAEAQCIANQVQLFYATDRKETYGLVETFNFKPNEFKYMSVIAELEQSGLGAELKCAQNQNKT
;
A
#
# COMPACT_ATOMS: atom_id res chain seq x y z
N THR A 1 -18.55 9.50 -14.87
CA THR A 1 -18.00 8.42 -14.01
C THR A 1 -19.16 7.83 -13.23
N ARG A 2 -19.41 6.53 -13.36
CA ARG A 2 -20.57 5.86 -12.77
C ARG A 2 -20.30 5.62 -11.27
N GLY A 3 -21.28 5.87 -10.41
CA GLY A 3 -21.13 5.81 -8.94
C GLY A 3 -20.67 4.45 -8.39
N ASP A 4 -20.82 3.37 -9.16
CA ASP A 4 -20.47 2.01 -8.76
C ASP A 4 -18.96 1.83 -8.44
N ALA A 5 -18.07 2.64 -9.03
CA ALA A 5 -16.64 2.62 -8.75
C ALA A 5 -16.20 3.53 -7.58
N ALA A 6 -17.15 4.18 -6.89
CA ALA A 6 -16.85 5.06 -5.76
C ALA A 6 -16.62 4.30 -4.44
N THR A 7 -17.10 3.04 -4.36
CA THR A 7 -16.90 2.19 -3.19
C THR A 7 -15.44 1.77 -3.06
N SER A 8 -14.92 1.74 -1.83
CA SER A 8 -13.57 1.24 -1.54
C SER A 8 -13.41 -0.21 -1.98
N GLN A 9 -12.37 -0.49 -2.76
CA GLN A 9 -12.05 -1.83 -3.28
C GLN A 9 -11.21 -2.67 -2.31
N LEU A 10 -10.59 -1.98 -1.34
CA LEU A 10 -9.81 -2.55 -0.25
C LEU A 10 -9.99 -1.68 0.99
N VAL A 11 -10.29 -2.29 2.13
CA VAL A 11 -10.37 -1.64 3.43
C VAL A 11 -9.50 -2.42 4.41
N LEU A 12 -8.59 -1.74 5.11
CA LEU A 12 -7.71 -2.32 6.11
C LEU A 12 -8.14 -1.89 7.50
N TYR A 13 -8.42 -2.85 8.38
CA TYR A 13 -8.76 -2.60 9.77
C TYR A 13 -7.57 -2.93 10.66
N HIS A 14 -7.29 -2.06 11.62
CA HIS A 14 -6.24 -2.27 12.63
C HIS A 14 -6.88 -2.34 14.01
N TYR A 15 -6.55 -3.39 14.75
CA TYR A 15 -7.06 -3.71 16.08
C TYR A 15 -5.91 -3.59 17.10
N PRO A 16 -5.77 -2.43 17.78
CA PRO A 16 -4.62 -2.13 18.64
C PRO A 16 -4.75 -2.65 20.07
N GLU A 17 -5.79 -3.40 20.40
CA GLU A 17 -6.16 -3.80 21.77
C GLU A 17 -5.05 -4.60 22.47
N LEU A 18 -4.25 -5.35 21.71
CA LEU A 18 -3.14 -6.16 22.24
C LEU A 18 -1.80 -5.41 22.28
N LYS A 19 -1.75 -4.14 21.88
CA LYS A 19 -0.50 -3.40 21.74
C LYS A 19 0.24 -3.23 23.06
N GLU A 20 -0.44 -2.80 24.11
CA GLU A 20 0.22 -2.49 25.39
C GLU A 20 0.64 -3.77 26.14
N GLU A 21 -0.15 -4.83 26.08
CA GLU A 21 0.13 -6.08 26.79
C GLU A 21 1.13 -6.97 26.04
N LYS A 22 1.01 -7.05 24.71
CA LYS A 22 1.72 -8.03 23.88
C LYS A 22 2.63 -7.42 22.82
N GLY A 23 2.59 -6.10 22.63
CA GLY A 23 3.34 -5.42 21.58
C GLY A 23 2.83 -5.73 20.17
N ILE A 24 1.59 -6.20 20.01
CA ILE A 24 1.03 -6.65 18.72
C ILE A 24 -0.22 -5.85 18.37
N VAL A 25 -0.35 -5.50 17.09
CA VAL A 25 -1.58 -4.97 16.48
C VAL A 25 -2.05 -5.98 15.44
N LEU A 26 -3.32 -6.38 15.49
CA LEU A 26 -3.89 -7.27 14.48
C LEU A 26 -4.41 -6.44 13.29
N MET A 27 -4.23 -6.96 12.08
CA MET A 27 -4.73 -6.33 10.87
C MET A 27 -5.60 -7.32 10.09
N THR A 28 -6.75 -6.86 9.60
CA THR A 28 -7.61 -7.60 8.68
C THR A 28 -7.94 -6.74 7.47
N ALA A 29 -8.38 -7.37 6.38
CA ALA A 29 -8.75 -6.69 5.15
C ALA A 29 -10.11 -7.17 4.63
N GLU A 30 -10.93 -6.22 4.18
CA GLU A 30 -12.07 -6.47 3.31
C GLU A 30 -11.68 -6.05 1.88
N MET A 31 -11.91 -6.91 0.90
CA MET A 31 -11.54 -6.66 -0.49
C MET A 31 -12.65 -7.09 -1.46
N ASP A 32 -12.80 -6.36 -2.55
CA ASP A 32 -13.65 -6.79 -3.68
C ASP A 32 -12.82 -7.66 -4.63
N PRO A 33 -13.10 -8.98 -4.71
CA PRO A 33 -12.34 -9.90 -5.55
C PRO A 33 -12.55 -9.69 -7.06
N THR A 34 -13.50 -8.82 -7.44
CA THR A 34 -13.73 -8.44 -8.85
C THR A 34 -12.61 -7.54 -9.39
N PHE A 35 -11.94 -6.79 -8.50
CA PHE A 35 -10.95 -5.77 -8.87
C PHE A 35 -9.54 -6.08 -8.41
N LEU A 36 -9.39 -6.81 -7.30
CA LEU A 36 -8.09 -7.15 -6.72
C LEU A 36 -8.06 -8.64 -6.41
N ASN A 37 -6.95 -9.30 -6.71
CA ASN A 37 -6.65 -10.60 -6.12
C ASN A 37 -5.94 -10.42 -4.76
N VAL A 38 -5.79 -11.53 -4.02
CA VAL A 38 -5.21 -11.50 -2.67
C VAL A 38 -3.77 -10.97 -2.66
N ALA A 39 -2.96 -11.33 -3.67
CA ALA A 39 -1.57 -10.88 -3.76
C ALA A 39 -1.47 -9.38 -4.05
N GLU A 40 -2.36 -8.84 -4.90
CA GLU A 40 -2.45 -7.41 -5.16
C GLU A 40 -2.89 -6.64 -3.90
N ALA A 41 -3.92 -7.12 -3.21
CA ALA A 41 -4.39 -6.54 -1.96
C ALA A 41 -3.29 -6.53 -0.89
N GLN A 42 -2.56 -7.64 -0.73
CA GLN A 42 -1.43 -7.75 0.18
C GLN A 42 -0.30 -6.80 -0.22
N CYS A 43 0.01 -6.70 -1.51
CA CYS A 43 1.03 -5.77 -1.98
C CYS A 43 0.65 -4.32 -1.61
N ILE A 44 -0.60 -3.92 -1.83
CA ILE A 44 -1.07 -2.58 -1.44
C ILE A 44 -0.95 -2.36 0.07
N ALA A 45 -1.33 -3.35 0.90
CA ALA A 45 -1.16 -3.27 2.34
C ALA A 45 0.30 -3.10 2.76
N ASN A 46 1.22 -3.85 2.14
CA ASN A 46 2.65 -3.71 2.39
C ASN A 46 3.20 -2.34 1.95
N GLN A 47 2.68 -1.76 0.86
CA GLN A 47 3.05 -0.41 0.44
C GLN A 47 2.62 0.63 1.47
N VAL A 48 1.40 0.53 2.02
CA VAL A 48 0.96 1.41 3.11
C VAL A 48 1.91 1.31 4.30
N GLN A 49 2.32 0.09 4.68
CA GLN A 49 3.30 -0.12 5.74
C GLN A 49 4.67 0.46 5.41
N LEU A 50 5.17 0.32 4.18
CA LEU A 50 6.45 0.92 3.75
C LEU A 50 6.47 2.44 3.98
N PHE A 51 5.38 3.12 3.64
CA PHE A 51 5.28 4.58 3.67
C PHE A 51 4.97 5.16 5.06
N TYR A 52 4.30 4.41 5.94
CA TYR A 52 3.86 4.93 7.25
C TYR A 52 4.44 4.20 8.47
N ALA A 53 4.98 3.00 8.31
CA ALA A 53 5.35 2.11 9.41
C ALA A 53 6.82 1.66 9.35
N THR A 54 7.68 2.40 8.63
CA THR A 54 9.13 2.17 8.61
C THR A 54 9.88 3.41 9.12
N ASP A 55 11.10 3.22 9.63
CA ASP A 55 11.96 4.33 10.09
C ASP A 55 12.67 5.06 8.94
N ARG A 56 12.29 4.78 7.67
CA ARG A 56 12.90 5.39 6.48
C ARG A 56 12.30 6.78 6.26
N LYS A 57 13.11 7.81 6.49
CA LYS A 57 12.68 9.21 6.31
C LYS A 57 12.30 9.53 4.87
N GLU A 58 12.89 8.84 3.91
CA GLU A 58 12.63 9.03 2.48
C GLU A 58 11.18 8.66 2.12
N THR A 59 10.66 7.56 2.68
CA THR A 59 9.30 7.10 2.39
C THR A 59 8.27 8.00 3.08
N TYR A 60 8.41 8.26 4.37
CA TYR A 60 7.49 9.16 5.07
C TYR A 60 7.55 10.61 4.55
N GLY A 61 8.73 11.09 4.14
CA GLY A 61 8.90 12.42 3.55
C GLY A 61 8.11 12.61 2.24
N LEU A 62 7.91 11.54 1.45
CA LEU A 62 7.04 11.57 0.28
C LEU A 62 5.56 11.74 0.67
N VAL A 63 5.14 11.09 1.75
CA VAL A 63 3.80 11.26 2.33
C VAL A 63 3.59 12.68 2.83
N GLU A 64 4.53 13.24 3.58
CA GLU A 64 4.44 14.62 4.08
C GLU A 64 4.37 15.63 2.92
N THR A 65 5.22 15.46 1.90
CA THR A 65 5.21 16.34 0.72
C THR A 65 3.88 16.26 -0.02
N PHE A 66 3.33 15.05 -0.21
CA PHE A 66 2.02 14.87 -0.84
C PHE A 66 0.90 15.60 -0.08
N ASN A 67 0.87 15.50 1.25
CA ASN A 67 -0.21 16.04 2.07
C ASN A 67 -0.08 17.56 2.34
N PHE A 68 1.15 18.07 2.51
CA PHE A 68 1.39 19.45 2.95
C PHE A 68 1.98 20.36 1.88
N LYS A 69 2.67 19.80 0.87
CA LYS A 69 3.33 20.56 -0.20
C LYS A 69 3.09 19.92 -1.58
N PRO A 70 1.83 19.74 -2.02
CA PRO A 70 1.51 18.97 -3.23
C PRO A 70 2.16 19.53 -4.50
N ASN A 71 2.45 20.83 -4.57
CA ASN A 71 3.17 21.45 -5.70
C ASN A 71 4.63 20.99 -5.83
N GLU A 72 5.23 20.50 -4.74
CA GLU A 72 6.60 19.95 -4.71
C GLU A 72 6.62 18.42 -4.89
N PHE A 73 5.45 17.77 -4.86
CA PHE A 73 5.33 16.33 -4.91
C PHE A 73 5.66 15.78 -6.30
N LYS A 74 6.52 14.75 -6.34
CA LYS A 74 6.94 14.07 -7.57
C LYS A 74 6.54 12.61 -7.50
N TYR A 75 5.50 12.23 -8.23
CA TYR A 75 5.01 10.85 -8.23
C TYR A 75 6.08 9.83 -8.69
N MET A 76 7.02 10.23 -9.54
CA MET A 76 8.16 9.38 -9.95
C MET A 76 9.06 8.98 -8.78
N SER A 77 9.14 9.81 -7.73
CA SER A 77 9.89 9.47 -6.52
C SER A 77 9.22 8.34 -5.73
N VAL A 78 7.89 8.26 -5.75
CA VAL A 78 7.14 7.13 -5.15
C VAL A 78 7.43 5.83 -5.90
N ILE A 79 7.41 5.87 -7.24
CA ILE A 79 7.70 4.70 -8.08
C ILE A 79 9.13 4.21 -7.81
N ALA A 80 10.11 5.12 -7.77
CA ALA A 80 11.49 4.77 -7.49
C ALA A 80 11.67 4.09 -6.11
N GLU A 81 10.99 4.56 -5.07
CA GLU A 81 11.01 3.91 -3.75
C GLU A 81 10.36 2.52 -3.74
N LEU A 82 9.26 2.35 -4.48
CA LEU A 82 8.60 1.04 -4.62
C LEU A 82 9.49 0.02 -5.35
N GLU A 83 10.24 0.46 -6.35
CA GLU A 83 11.17 -0.41 -7.08
C GLU A 83 12.41 -0.74 -6.26
N GLN A 84 12.97 0.23 -5.53
CA GLN A 84 14.13 0.03 -4.68
C GLN A 84 13.83 -0.83 -3.45
N SER A 85 12.64 -0.73 -2.88
CA SER A 85 12.24 -1.53 -1.71
C SER A 85 11.98 -3.00 -2.05
N GLY A 86 11.94 -3.38 -3.33
CA GLY A 86 11.67 -4.76 -3.77
C GLY A 86 10.21 -5.19 -3.62
N LEU A 87 9.34 -4.36 -3.01
CA LEU A 87 7.91 -4.63 -2.83
C LEU A 87 7.15 -4.76 -4.15
N GLY A 88 7.67 -4.18 -5.24
CA GLY A 88 7.13 -4.34 -6.59
C GLY A 88 7.66 -5.54 -7.38
N ALA A 89 8.66 -6.29 -6.87
CA ALA A 89 9.31 -7.35 -7.64
C ALA A 89 8.40 -8.58 -7.83
N GLU A 90 7.64 -8.97 -6.81
CA GLU A 90 6.72 -10.12 -6.87
C GLU A 90 5.56 -9.89 -7.86
N LEU A 91 5.08 -8.64 -7.99
CA LEU A 91 4.04 -8.26 -8.96
C LEU A 91 4.51 -8.36 -10.43
N LYS A 92 5.79 -8.06 -10.71
CA LYS A 92 6.35 -8.16 -12.07
C LYS A 92 6.36 -9.60 -12.59
N CYS A 93 6.52 -10.59 -11.71
CA CYS A 93 6.48 -12.01 -12.09
C CYS A 93 5.07 -12.51 -12.45
N ALA A 94 4.04 -12.07 -11.73
CA ALA A 94 2.66 -12.50 -11.96
C ALA A 94 2.07 -12.00 -13.30
N GLN A 95 2.48 -10.81 -13.76
CA GLN A 95 2.01 -10.27 -15.04
C GLN A 95 2.59 -10.99 -16.26
N ASN A 96 3.78 -11.58 -16.14
CA ASN A 96 4.44 -12.30 -17.25
C ASN A 96 3.89 -13.71 -17.49
N GLN A 97 3.14 -14.28 -16.55
CA GLN A 97 2.51 -15.60 -16.71
C GLN A 97 1.15 -15.55 -17.42
N ASN A 98 0.52 -14.37 -17.51
CA ASN A 98 -0.78 -14.18 -18.17
C ASN A 98 -0.66 -13.79 -19.66
N LYS A 99 0.52 -13.95 -20.27
CA LYS A 99 0.80 -13.56 -21.66
C LYS A 99 1.42 -14.66 -22.53
N THR A 100 1.29 -15.92 -22.11
CA THR A 100 1.69 -17.10 -22.90
C THR A 100 0.49 -18.03 -23.04
#